data_AF-A0A8S8XNJ6-F1
#
_entry.id   AF-A0A8S8XNJ6-F1
#
_cell.length_a   1.000
_cell.length_b   1.000
_cell.length_c   1.000
_cell.angle_alpha   90.00
_cell.angle_beta   90.00
_cell.angle_gamma   90.00
#
_symmetry.space_group_name_H-M   'P 1'
#
loop_
_entity.id
_entity.type
_entity.pdbx_description
1 polymer ?
#
loop_
_entity_poly.entity_id
_entity_poly.type
_entity_poly.pdbx_seq_one_letter_code
_entity_poly.pdbx_strand_id
1 'polypeptide(L)'
;MRGIQLLWTDSMEIEQVSLVLHISIPDALPSDEVNVIMQNHGSDILVTTFARTLGPLNRMINPLVVNLDSHLDWDWSKLEQTQFNVDYVSDNQGADDSEVRVDAVGLRVKYHQPWFSFENARAEHSSIWKKCRFRH
;
A
#
# COMPACT_ATOMS: atom_id res chain seq x y z
N MET A 1 2.16 -5.17 -22.58
CA MET A 1 0.95 -4.65 -21.91
C MET A 1 1.34 -3.32 -21.29
N ARG A 2 0.70 -2.21 -21.69
CA ARG A 2 0.99 -0.88 -21.13
C ARG A 2 -0.05 -0.60 -20.05
N GLY A 3 0.41 -0.51 -18.81
CA GLY A 3 -0.42 -0.10 -17.68
C GLY A 3 -0.95 1.31 -17.90
N ILE A 4 -2.14 1.58 -17.36
CA ILE A 4 -2.73 2.91 -17.32
C ILE A 4 -1.89 3.72 -16.33
N GLN A 5 -1.06 4.63 -16.81
CA GLN A 5 -0.42 5.64 -15.96
C GLN A 5 -1.45 6.74 -15.66
N LEU A 6 -1.95 6.76 -14.43
CA LEU A 6 -2.78 7.87 -13.95
C LEU A 6 -1.85 9.05 -13.64
N LEU A 7 -1.73 9.99 -14.58
CA LEU A 7 -0.86 11.19 -14.53
C LEU A 7 -1.22 12.21 -13.41
N TRP A 8 -1.92 11.78 -12.36
CA TRP A 8 -2.50 12.65 -11.33
C TRP A 8 -1.92 12.41 -9.93
N THR A 9 -1.44 11.19 -9.66
CA THR A 9 -1.04 10.77 -8.31
C THR A 9 0.20 11.51 -7.82
N ASP A 10 1.16 11.84 -8.69
CA ASP A 10 2.39 12.57 -8.32
C ASP A 10 2.14 13.97 -7.71
N SER A 11 0.93 14.52 -7.88
CA SER A 11 0.53 15.81 -7.30
C SER A 11 -0.11 15.71 -5.91
N MET A 12 -0.35 14.48 -5.42
CA MET A 12 -0.99 14.22 -4.13
C MET A 12 0.06 14.00 -3.04
N GLU A 13 0.06 14.83 -2.01
CA GLU A 13 0.95 14.65 -0.86
C GLU A 13 0.41 13.54 0.05
N ILE A 14 1.25 12.54 0.34
CA ILE A 14 0.91 11.45 1.25
C ILE A 14 1.06 11.96 2.69
N GLU A 15 0.01 11.81 3.50
CA GLU A 15 0.00 12.20 4.91
C GLU A 15 0.39 11.02 5.82
N GLN A 16 -0.09 9.83 5.51
CA GLN A 16 0.14 8.63 6.33
C GLN A 16 -0.03 7.37 5.51
N VAL A 17 0.82 6.38 5.76
CA VAL A 17 0.70 5.03 5.23
C VAL A 17 0.60 4.03 6.38
N SER A 18 -0.30 3.06 6.25
CA SER A 18 -0.45 2.01 7.24
C SER A 18 -0.67 0.65 6.58
N LEU A 19 -0.05 -0.38 7.15
CA LEU A 19 -0.36 -1.77 6.85
C LEU A 19 -1.71 -2.12 7.48
N VAL A 20 -2.56 -2.80 6.72
CA VAL A 20 -3.80 -3.43 7.20
C VAL A 20 -3.69 -4.93 6.96
N LEU A 21 -3.81 -5.70 8.04
CA LEU A 21 -3.55 -7.13 8.03
C LEU A 21 -4.72 -7.91 8.64
N HIS A 22 -5.37 -8.73 7.81
CA HIS A 22 -6.39 -9.69 8.21
C HIS A 22 -5.74 -11.09 8.27
N ILE A 23 -5.49 -11.56 9.48
CA ILE A 23 -4.81 -12.84 9.73
C ILE A 23 -5.47 -13.62 10.87
N SER A 24 -5.20 -14.92 10.90
CA SER A 24 -5.48 -15.79 12.03
C SER A 24 -4.34 -16.77 12.25
N ILE A 25 -3.98 -16.96 13.50
CA ILE A 25 -3.05 -17.98 13.97
C ILE A 25 -3.89 -18.84 14.94
N PRO A 26 -4.34 -20.03 14.52
CA PRO A 26 -5.33 -20.80 15.27
C PRO A 26 -4.76 -21.39 16.56
N ASP A 27 -3.45 -21.56 16.65
CA ASP A 27 -2.75 -22.15 17.78
C ASP A 27 -1.76 -21.16 18.41
N ALA A 28 -1.27 -21.49 19.61
CA ALA A 28 -0.33 -20.65 20.32
C ALA A 28 1.07 -20.74 19.68
N LEU A 29 1.82 -19.64 19.75
CA LEU A 29 3.20 -19.52 19.29
C LEU A 29 4.13 -19.30 20.50
N PRO A 30 4.38 -20.33 21.33
CA PRO A 30 5.21 -20.17 22.53
C PRO A 30 6.70 -19.95 22.19
N SER A 31 7.17 -20.65 21.16
CA SER A 31 8.55 -20.76 20.65
C SER A 31 8.65 -20.18 19.23
N ASP A 32 7.73 -20.59 18.37
CA ASP A 32 7.60 -20.14 16.99
C ASP A 32 7.16 -18.67 16.88
N GLU A 33 7.34 -18.09 15.70
CA GLU A 33 6.98 -16.71 15.44
C GLU A 33 6.44 -16.48 14.03
N VAL A 34 5.61 -15.44 13.89
CA VAL A 34 5.16 -14.94 12.60
C VAL A 34 5.68 -13.52 12.42
N ASN A 35 6.49 -13.34 11.39
CA ASN A 35 7.13 -12.08 11.06
C ASN A 35 6.44 -11.43 9.86
N VAL A 36 6.19 -10.13 9.95
CA VAL A 36 5.69 -9.34 8.83
C VAL A 36 6.80 -8.41 8.38
N ILE A 37 7.28 -8.63 7.16
CA ILE A 37 8.47 -7.99 6.61
C ILE A 37 8.06 -7.16 5.41
N MET A 38 8.51 -5.90 5.38
CA MET A 38 8.36 -4.99 4.26
C MET A 38 9.66 -4.95 3.45
N GLN A 39 9.54 -5.04 2.13
CA GLN A 39 10.66 -5.19 1.20
C GLN A 39 10.59 -4.14 0.07
N ASN A 40 11.63 -4.14 -0.78
CA ASN A 40 11.84 -3.23 -1.92
C ASN A 40 12.18 -1.77 -1.58
N HIS A 41 12.71 -1.54 -0.37
CA HIS A 41 13.17 -0.21 0.09
C HIS A 41 14.64 -0.19 0.51
N GLY A 42 15.46 -1.07 -0.07
CA GLY A 42 16.86 -1.27 0.29
C GLY A 42 17.04 -2.51 1.16
N SER A 43 17.11 -2.34 2.48
CA SER A 43 17.14 -3.47 3.42
C SER A 43 15.72 -3.89 3.79
N ASP A 44 15.54 -5.16 4.12
CA ASP A 44 14.27 -5.69 4.63
C ASP A 44 13.93 -5.05 5.98
N ILE A 45 12.68 -4.61 6.14
CA ILE A 45 12.20 -3.93 7.34
C ILE A 45 11.20 -4.83 8.05
N LEU A 46 11.51 -5.23 9.29
CA LEU A 46 10.57 -5.94 10.15
C LEU A 46 9.50 -4.96 10.67
N VAL A 47 8.27 -5.13 10.22
CA VAL A 47 7.13 -4.27 10.57
C VAL A 47 6.52 -4.68 11.89
N THR A 48 6.28 -5.97 12.07
CA THR A 48 5.72 -6.52 13.31
C THR A 48 6.03 -8.01 13.43
N THR A 49 6.09 -8.50 14.67
CA THR A 49 6.28 -9.90 15.01
C THR A 49 5.18 -10.36 15.95
N PHE A 50 4.63 -11.54 15.70
CA PHE A 50 3.78 -12.27 16.63
C PHE A 50 4.57 -13.45 17.17
N ALA A 51 4.91 -13.41 18.45
CA ALA A 51 5.66 -14.45 19.12
C ALA A 51 5.23 -14.52 20.60
N ARG A 52 5.57 -15.63 21.25
CA ARG A 52 5.26 -15.89 22.67
C ARG A 52 3.78 -15.69 23.00
N THR A 53 2.90 -16.09 22.08
CA THR A 53 1.46 -16.01 22.35
C THR A 53 1.07 -17.15 23.28
N LEU A 54 0.15 -16.88 24.22
CA LEU A 54 -0.38 -17.88 25.14
C LEU A 54 -1.64 -18.57 24.58
N GLY A 55 -2.02 -18.27 23.35
CA GLY A 55 -3.23 -18.74 22.71
C GLY A 55 -3.42 -18.23 21.29
N PRO A 56 -4.57 -18.54 20.67
CA PRO A 56 -4.86 -18.17 19.29
C PRO A 56 -4.90 -16.65 19.10
N LEU A 57 -4.44 -16.20 17.94
CA LEU A 57 -4.57 -14.81 17.49
C LEU A 57 -5.57 -14.75 16.33
N ASN A 58 -6.65 -13.97 16.48
CA ASN A 58 -7.61 -13.77 15.40
C ASN A 58 -7.80 -12.27 15.11
N ARG A 59 -7.42 -11.87 13.89
CA ARG A 59 -7.55 -10.52 13.32
C ARG A 59 -8.36 -10.54 12.02
N MET A 60 -9.16 -11.56 11.78
CA MET A 60 -9.99 -11.66 10.58
C MET A 60 -11.11 -10.62 10.56
N ILE A 61 -11.79 -10.39 11.70
CA ILE A 61 -12.88 -9.41 11.82
C ILE A 61 -12.35 -8.01 12.14
N ASN A 62 -11.39 -7.92 13.06
CA ASN A 62 -10.76 -6.67 13.45
C ASN A 62 -9.29 -6.69 13.02
N PRO A 63 -8.94 -6.10 11.86
CA PRO A 63 -7.60 -6.20 11.31
C PRO A 63 -6.57 -5.55 12.23
N LEU A 64 -5.34 -6.05 12.15
CA LEU A 64 -4.22 -5.30 12.69
C LEU A 64 -3.92 -4.13 11.74
N VAL A 65 -3.81 -2.93 12.30
CA VAL A 65 -3.38 -1.74 11.55
C VAL A 65 -2.09 -1.24 12.15
N VAL A 66 -1.03 -1.20 11.35
CA VAL A 66 0.31 -0.75 11.77
C VAL A 66 0.68 0.48 10.97
N ASN A 67 1.04 1.57 11.65
CA ASN A 67 1.56 2.77 10.99
C ASN A 67 2.98 2.47 10.44
N LEU A 68 3.27 2.89 9.21
CA LEU A 68 4.55 2.63 8.55
C LEU A 68 5.41 3.89 8.35
N ASP A 69 4.95 5.05 8.78
CA ASP A 69 5.62 6.35 8.58
C ASP A 69 6.94 6.44 9.35
N SER A 70 7.11 5.65 10.42
CA SER A 70 8.39 5.58 11.14
C SER A 70 9.48 4.82 10.39
N HIS A 71 9.15 4.12 9.31
CA HIS A 71 10.10 3.30 8.56
C HIS A 71 10.62 3.99 7.31
N LEU A 72 9.80 4.80 6.63
CA LEU A 72 10.10 5.38 5.33
C LEU A 72 9.38 6.72 5.15
N ASP A 73 10.05 7.63 4.45
CA ASP A 73 9.39 8.79 3.85
C ASP A 73 8.71 8.36 2.55
N TRP A 74 7.38 8.48 2.52
CA TRP A 74 6.54 7.91 1.46
C TRP A 74 6.41 8.80 0.23
N ASP A 75 6.50 8.17 -0.93
CA ASP A 75 6.08 8.71 -2.22
C ASP A 75 5.33 7.62 -3.00
N TRP A 76 4.63 8.00 -4.07
CA TRP A 76 3.80 7.06 -4.85
C TRP A 76 4.62 5.96 -5.52
N SER A 77 5.85 6.26 -5.95
CA SER A 77 6.74 5.27 -6.55
C SER A 77 7.15 4.20 -5.54
N LYS A 78 7.46 4.58 -4.29
CA LYS A 78 7.75 3.65 -3.20
C LYS A 78 6.54 2.81 -2.84
N LEU A 79 5.35 3.41 -2.79
CA LEU A 79 4.12 2.67 -2.53
C LEU A 79 3.88 1.57 -3.58
N GLU A 80 4.02 1.89 -4.87
CA GLU A 80 3.84 0.92 -5.96
C GLU A 80 4.85 -0.24 -5.92
N GLN A 81 6.06 0.02 -5.42
CA GLN A 81 7.11 -0.99 -5.32
C GLN A 81 7.05 -1.81 -4.02
N THR A 82 6.25 -1.39 -3.03
CA THR A 82 6.23 -2.00 -1.71
C THR A 82 5.72 -3.44 -1.78
N GLN A 83 6.47 -4.35 -1.18
CA GLN A 83 6.08 -5.75 -1.01
C GLN A 83 6.05 -6.12 0.47
N PHE A 84 5.11 -6.98 0.85
CA PHE A 84 5.04 -7.57 2.17
C PHE A 84 5.19 -9.08 2.09
N ASN A 85 5.98 -9.63 2.99
CA ASN A 85 6.01 -11.05 3.30
C ASN A 85 5.47 -11.27 4.70
N VAL A 86 4.60 -12.28 4.84
CA VAL A 86 4.16 -12.79 6.13
C VAL A 86 4.81 -14.16 6.26
N ASP A 87 5.83 -14.24 7.11
CA ASP A 87 6.70 -15.40 7.23
C ASP A 87 6.42 -16.14 8.53
N TYR A 88 6.32 -17.47 8.43
CA TYR A 88 6.21 -18.35 9.59
C TYR A 88 7.60 -18.93 9.87
N VAL A 89 8.12 -18.64 11.06
CA VAL A 89 9.46 -19.06 11.46
C VAL A 89 9.33 -20.01 12.65
N SER A 90 9.74 -21.25 12.41
CA SER A 90 9.83 -22.26 13.46
C SER A 90 11.25 -22.38 14.00
N ASP A 91 11.37 -22.58 15.31
CA ASP A 91 12.67 -22.88 15.94
C ASP A 91 13.13 -24.34 15.70
N ASN A 92 12.29 -25.15 15.05
CA ASN A 92 12.47 -26.58 14.78
C ASN A 92 12.73 -27.42 16.05
N GLN A 93 12.30 -26.94 17.23
CA GLN A 93 12.46 -27.63 18.50
C GLN A 93 11.09 -27.95 19.11
N GLY A 94 10.57 -29.14 18.81
CA GLY A 94 9.32 -29.63 19.38
C GLY A 94 8.29 -29.94 18.31
N ALA A 95 7.03 -30.09 18.74
CA ALA A 95 5.87 -30.37 17.89
C ALA A 95 4.90 -29.18 17.92
N ASP A 96 5.44 -27.96 18.03
CA ASP A 96 4.65 -26.73 18.01
C ASP A 96 4.22 -26.44 16.56
N ASP A 97 3.32 -27.29 16.05
CA ASP A 97 2.84 -27.27 14.67
C ASP A 97 1.71 -26.24 14.53
N SER A 98 2.06 -24.94 14.58
CA SER A 98 1.12 -23.85 14.28
C SER A 98 1.05 -23.55 12.77
N GLU A 99 0.09 -22.71 12.38
CA GLU A 99 -0.01 -22.18 11.02
C GLU A 99 -0.38 -20.69 11.03
N VAL A 100 -0.04 -20.00 9.95
CA VAL A 100 -0.54 -18.64 9.69
C VAL A 100 -1.56 -18.67 8.56
N ARG A 101 -2.78 -18.21 8.86
CA ARG A 101 -3.85 -18.02 7.87
C ARG A 101 -3.93 -16.55 7.52
N VAL A 102 -3.62 -16.20 6.27
CA VAL A 102 -3.69 -14.84 5.76
C VAL A 102 -4.91 -14.71 4.87
N ASP A 103 -5.82 -13.80 5.21
CA ASP A 103 -6.99 -13.47 4.38
C ASP A 103 -6.69 -12.30 3.46
N ALA A 104 -6.15 -11.21 4.02
CA ALA A 104 -5.79 -10.02 3.25
C ALA A 104 -4.61 -9.26 3.86
N VAL A 105 -3.78 -8.74 2.97
CA VAL A 105 -2.69 -7.80 3.26
C VAL A 105 -2.88 -6.58 2.36
N GLY A 106 -2.97 -5.40 2.94
CA GLY A 106 -3.21 -4.18 2.18
C GLY A 106 -2.54 -2.95 2.76
N LEU A 107 -2.36 -1.95 1.91
CA LEU A 107 -1.91 -0.62 2.30
C LEU A 107 -3.11 0.32 2.41
N ARG A 108 -3.18 1.05 3.51
CA ARG A 108 -4.11 2.17 3.70
C ARG A 108 -3.32 3.46 3.64
N VAL A 109 -3.58 4.25 2.59
CA VAL A 109 -2.91 5.52 2.32
C VAL A 109 -3.88 6.66 2.58
N LYS A 110 -3.47 7.59 3.44
CA LYS A 110 -4.12 8.88 3.64
C LYS A 110 -3.29 9.93 2.90
N TYR A 111 -3.94 10.73 2.06
CA TYR A 111 -3.26 11.72 1.23
C TYR A 111 -4.13 12.97 1.04
N HIS A 112 -3.49 14.09 0.73
CA HIS A 112 -4.15 15.35 0.43
C HIS A 112 -4.63 15.35 -1.03
N GLN A 113 -5.95 15.46 -1.21
CA GLN A 113 -6.54 15.71 -2.52
C GLN A 113 -6.41 17.20 -2.86
N PRO A 114 -5.84 17.56 -4.02
CA PRO A 114 -5.81 18.96 -4.42
C PRO A 114 -7.23 19.41 -4.76
N TRP A 115 -7.60 20.60 -4.28
CA TRP A 115 -8.93 21.18 -4.53
C TRP A 115 -9.01 21.72 -5.97
N PHE A 116 -9.74 21.04 -6.84
CA PHE A 116 -10.11 21.58 -8.15
C PHE A 116 -11.52 22.15 -8.06
N SER A 117 -11.62 23.48 -7.97
CA SER A 117 -12.86 24.17 -8.29
C SER A 117 -13.06 24.04 -9.81
N PHE A 118 -14.17 23.43 -10.22
CA PHE A 118 -14.64 23.50 -11.60
C PHE A 118 -14.68 24.98 -12.01
N GLU A 119 -13.88 25.37 -13.01
CA GLU A 119 -14.16 26.34 -14.08
C GLU A 119 -12.90 26.46 -14.95
N ASN A 120 -12.78 25.63 -15.99
CA ASN A 120 -11.94 25.92 -17.15
C ASN A 120 -12.74 25.61 -18.40
N ALA A 121 -13.67 26.50 -18.77
CA ALA A 121 -14.23 26.50 -20.11
C ALA A 121 -13.16 27.04 -21.06
N ARG A 122 -12.32 26.15 -21.61
CA ARG A 122 -11.38 26.53 -22.69
C ARG A 122 -12.15 26.52 -24.01
N ALA A 123 -12.58 27.70 -24.46
CA ALA A 123 -13.14 27.88 -25.80
C ALA A 123 -11.99 28.03 -26.82
N GLU A 124 -11.77 27.02 -27.65
CA GLU A 124 -10.86 27.13 -28.78
C GLU A 124 -11.59 27.68 -30.00
N HIS A 125 -11.23 28.89 -30.43
CA HIS A 125 -11.78 29.53 -31.63
C HIS A 125 -10.78 29.43 -32.78
N SER A 126 -11.09 28.61 -33.78
CA SER A 126 -10.36 28.56 -35.06
C SER A 126 -11.09 29.41 -36.10
N SER A 127 -10.55 30.59 -36.43
CA SER A 127 -10.99 31.36 -37.61
C SER A 127 -10.15 31.00 -38.83
N ILE A 128 -10.76 30.28 -39.78
CA ILE A 128 -10.22 30.12 -41.13
C ILE A 128 -10.49 31.41 -41.91
N TRP A 129 -9.43 32.18 -42.17
CA TRP A 129 -9.51 33.33 -43.07
C TRP A 129 -9.46 32.86 -44.52
N LYS A 130 -10.61 32.81 -45.20
CA LYS A 130 -10.63 32.75 -46.67
C LYS A 130 -10.41 34.16 -47.22
N LYS A 131 -9.23 34.41 -47.78
CA LYS A 131 -8.92 35.63 -48.54
C LYS A 131 -9.70 35.60 -49.86
N CYS A 132 -10.87 36.24 -49.93
CA CYS A 132 -11.55 36.48 -51.20
C CYS A 132 -10.74 37.51 -52.01
N ARG A 133 -10.16 37.08 -53.13
CA ARG A 133 -9.45 37.93 -54.08
C ARG A 133 -10.47 38.54 -55.04
N PHE A 134 -10.73 39.84 -54.93
CA PHE A 134 -11.42 40.61 -55.97
C PHE A 134 -10.55 40.64 -57.23
N ARG A 135 -11.09 40.16 -58.36
CA ARG A 135 -10.55 40.48 -59.68
C ARG A 135 -11.17 41.80 -60.12
N HIS A 136 -10.33 42.70 -60.63
CA HIS A 136 -10.76 43.88 -61.38
C HIS A 136 -11.30 43.45 -62.74
#